data_AF-A0A922MPK9-F1
#
_entry.id   AF-A0A922MPK9-F1
#
_cell.length_a   1.000
_cell.length_b   1.000
_cell.length_c   1.000
_cell.angle_alpha   90.00
_cell.angle_beta   90.00
_cell.angle_gamma   90.00
#
_symmetry.space_group_name_H-M   'P 1'
#
loop_
_entity.id
_entity.type
_entity.pdbx_description
1 polymer ?
#
loop_
_entity_poly.entity_id
_entity_poly.type
_entity_poly.pdbx_seq_one_letter_code
_entity_poly.pdbx_strand_id
1 'polypeptide(L)'
;MAETETDNNSIIRSERNNRNTVPANGPRRVTIYKTETGFGFNVRGQVSEGGQLRSINGELYAPLQHVSAVLENGAAEQAGIRKGDRILEV
;
A
#
# COMPACT_ATOMS: atom_id res chain seq x y z
N MET A 1 51.02 -17.39 -18.55
CA MET A 1 50.59 -16.14 -17.88
C MET A 1 49.12 -15.99 -18.15
N ALA A 2 48.37 -15.79 -17.06
CA ALA A 2 46.96 -16.11 -16.92
C ALA A 2 46.01 -15.21 -17.73
N GLU A 3 44.86 -15.80 -17.95
CA GLU A 3 43.61 -15.30 -18.52
C GLU A 3 43.18 -13.94 -17.95
N THR A 4 42.64 -13.07 -18.80
CA THR A 4 41.86 -11.91 -18.36
C THR A 4 40.41 -12.10 -18.80
N GLU A 5 39.61 -12.65 -17.89
CA GLU A 5 38.15 -12.60 -17.90
C GLU A 5 37.68 -11.28 -17.27
N THR A 6 36.88 -10.50 -17.99
CA THR A 6 36.02 -9.39 -17.50
C THR A 6 35.26 -8.86 -18.74
N ASP A 7 33.93 -8.67 -18.80
CA ASP A 7 32.92 -8.47 -17.77
C ASP A 7 31.57 -9.04 -18.23
N ASN A 8 31.04 -9.99 -17.45
CA ASN A 8 29.64 -10.40 -17.51
C ASN A 8 28.78 -9.30 -16.87
N ASN A 9 28.39 -8.30 -17.65
CA ASN A 9 27.34 -7.36 -17.24
C ASN A 9 25.97 -8.05 -17.37
N SER A 10 25.69 -8.96 -16.43
CA SER A 10 24.34 -9.47 -16.20
C SER A 10 23.50 -8.32 -15.66
N ILE A 11 22.80 -7.65 -16.57
CA ILE A 11 21.69 -6.76 -16.25
C ILE A 11 20.71 -7.60 -15.41
N ILE A 12 20.80 -7.46 -14.08
CA ILE A 12 19.79 -7.89 -13.12
C ILE A 12 18.56 -7.06 -13.46
N ARG A 13 17.77 -7.58 -14.40
CA ARG A 13 16.41 -7.11 -14.64
C ARG A 13 15.67 -7.47 -13.36
N SER A 14 15.56 -6.50 -12.46
CA SER A 14 14.70 -6.53 -11.29
C SER A 14 13.39 -7.21 -11.69
N GLU A 15 13.16 -8.36 -11.07
CA GLU A 15 12.05 -9.25 -11.35
C GLU A 15 10.77 -8.43 -11.46
N ARG A 16 10.12 -8.52 -12.63
CA ARG A 16 8.82 -7.90 -12.85
C ARG A 16 7.87 -8.51 -11.83
N ASN A 17 7.63 -7.71 -10.79
CA ASN A 17 6.83 -8.03 -9.63
C ASN A 17 5.56 -8.77 -10.06
N ASN A 18 5.45 -9.98 -9.53
CA ASN A 18 4.42 -10.94 -9.82
C ASN A 18 3.04 -10.26 -9.76
N ARG A 19 2.40 -10.03 -10.91
CA ARG A 19 1.00 -9.57 -10.98
C ARG A 19 0.10 -10.73 -10.58
N ASN A 20 0.16 -11.13 -9.32
CA ASN A 20 -0.94 -11.83 -8.69
C ASN A 20 -2.15 -10.91 -8.85
N THR A 21 -3.15 -11.39 -9.57
CA THR A 21 -4.45 -10.74 -9.72
C THR A 21 -5.10 -10.67 -8.34
N VAL A 22 -4.74 -9.64 -7.56
CA VAL A 22 -5.40 -9.34 -6.30
C VAL A 22 -6.87 -9.09 -6.66
N PRO A 23 -7.82 -9.82 -6.06
CA PRO A 23 -9.22 -9.53 -6.29
C PRO A 23 -9.45 -8.04 -6.00
N ALA A 24 -10.07 -7.34 -6.96
CA ALA A 24 -10.15 -5.87 -6.96
C ALA A 24 -10.73 -5.26 -5.67
N ASN A 25 -11.39 -6.07 -4.83
CA ASN A 25 -12.09 -5.67 -3.62
C ASN A 25 -11.62 -6.38 -2.33
N GLY A 26 -10.39 -6.92 -2.27
CA GLY A 26 -9.84 -7.58 -1.07
C GLY A 26 -8.89 -6.71 -0.23
N PRO A 27 -8.58 -7.11 1.02
CA PRO A 27 -7.50 -6.52 1.80
C PRO A 27 -6.16 -6.59 1.03
N ARG A 28 -5.38 -5.51 1.09
CA ARG A 28 -4.06 -5.44 0.44
C ARG A 28 -3.04 -4.77 1.35
N ARG A 29 -1.80 -5.26 1.30
CA ARG A 29 -0.67 -4.63 1.98
C ARG A 29 -0.05 -3.58 1.06
N VAL A 30 0.19 -2.40 1.61
CA VAL A 30 0.84 -1.29 0.91
C VAL A 30 2.02 -0.82 1.74
N THR A 31 3.16 -0.58 1.09
CA THR A 31 4.34 0.03 1.72
C THR A 31 4.50 1.44 1.16
N ILE A 32 4.54 2.43 2.05
CA ILE A 32 4.69 3.84 1.68
C ILE A 32 5.95 4.36 2.35
N TYR A 33 6.84 4.96 1.56
CA TYR A 33 8.01 5.67 2.08
C TYR A 33 7.67 7.14 2.25
N LYS A 34 8.00 7.70 3.41
CA LYS A 34 7.75 9.11 3.71
C LYS A 34 8.62 10.00 2.80
N THR A 35 8.01 11.00 2.18
CA THR A 35 8.71 12.03 1.41
C THR A 35 8.74 13.36 2.17
N GLU A 36 9.27 14.42 1.55
CA GLU A 36 9.29 15.77 2.12
C GLU A 36 7.88 16.28 2.47
N THR A 37 6.85 15.90 1.69
CA THR A 37 5.45 16.26 1.94
C THR A 37 4.73 15.25 2.85
N GLY A 38 5.45 14.31 3.48
CA GLY A 38 4.91 13.27 4.35
C GLY A 38 4.52 12.00 3.58
N PHE A 39 3.49 11.29 4.04
CA PHE A 39 2.98 10.11 3.31
C PHE A 39 1.97 10.48 2.22
N GLY A 40 1.41 11.69 2.23
CA GLY A 40 0.52 12.17 1.16
C GLY A 40 -0.93 11.66 1.24
N PHE A 41 -1.46 11.40 2.43
CA PHE A 41 -2.89 11.09 2.64
C PHE A 41 -3.37 11.52 4.03
N ASN A 42 -4.69 11.69 4.17
CA ASN A 42 -5.33 12.03 5.43
C ASN A 42 -6.18 10.86 5.94
N VAL A 43 -6.15 10.61 7.25
CA VAL A 43 -6.96 9.59 7.91
C VAL A 43 -8.13 10.24 8.66
N ARG A 44 -9.30 9.60 8.60
CA ARG A 44 -10.48 9.99 9.37
C ARG A 44 -11.16 8.75 9.96
N GLY A 45 -11.67 8.88 11.17
CA GLY A 45 -12.36 7.80 11.85
C GLY A 45 -12.97 8.25 13.17
N GLN A 46 -13.62 7.32 13.84
CA GLN A 46 -14.07 7.48 15.22
C GLN A 46 -12.83 7.66 16.13
N VAL A 47 -12.96 8.50 17.16
CA VAL A 47 -11.90 8.73 18.16
C VAL A 47 -12.01 7.71 19.30
N SER A 48 -13.23 7.35 19.66
CA SER A 48 -13.50 6.34 20.69
C SER A 48 -13.13 4.93 20.20
N GLU A 49 -12.63 4.11 21.12
CA GLU A 49 -12.38 2.69 20.84
C GLU A 49 -13.68 1.88 20.79
N GLY A 50 -13.65 0.77 20.04
CA GLY A 50 -14.78 -0.14 19.90
C GLY A 50 -15.96 0.41 19.10
N GLY A 51 -17.11 -0.24 19.23
CA GLY A 51 -18.36 0.11 18.55
C GLY A 51 -19.02 -1.10 17.90
N GLN A 52 -20.16 -0.87 17.26
CA GLN A 52 -20.91 -1.94 16.62
C GLN A 52 -20.13 -2.51 15.42
N LEU A 53 -20.07 -3.84 15.34
CA LEU A 53 -19.48 -4.54 14.20
C LEU A 53 -20.25 -4.23 12.91
N ARG A 54 -19.51 -3.99 11.83
CA ARG A 54 -20.05 -3.72 10.50
C ARG A 54 -19.63 -4.82 9.54
N SER A 55 -20.59 -5.33 8.77
CA SER A 55 -20.30 -6.26 7.70
C SER A 55 -19.66 -5.52 6.53
N ILE A 56 -18.47 -5.94 6.13
CA ILE A 56 -17.71 -5.44 4.99
C ILE A 56 -17.30 -6.66 4.18
N ASN A 57 -17.80 -6.76 2.94
CA ASN A 57 -17.54 -7.89 2.04
C ASN A 57 -17.86 -9.28 2.66
N GLY A 58 -18.88 -9.35 3.52
CA GLY A 58 -19.31 -10.60 4.15
C GLY A 58 -18.63 -10.93 5.48
N GLU A 59 -17.64 -10.14 5.90
CA GLU A 59 -16.93 -10.31 7.17
C GLU A 59 -17.22 -9.16 8.13
N LEU A 60 -17.28 -9.45 9.44
CA LEU A 60 -17.59 -8.48 10.47
C LEU A 60 -16.31 -7.82 10.98
N TYR A 61 -16.25 -6.50 10.90
CA TYR A 61 -15.15 -5.70 11.42
C TYR A 61 -15.64 -4.70 12.45
N ALA A 62 -14.80 -4.37 13.42
CA ALA A 62 -14.99 -3.19 14.25
C ALA A 62 -14.96 -1.91 13.37
N PRO A 63 -15.43 -0.75 13.86
CA PRO A 63 -15.32 0.50 13.12
C PRO A 63 -13.87 0.82 12.71
N LEU A 64 -13.60 0.79 11.39
CA LEU A 64 -12.28 1.05 10.84
C LEU A 64 -12.09 2.54 10.49
N GLN A 65 -10.87 3.02 10.67
CA GLN A 65 -10.46 4.31 10.11
C GLN A 65 -10.33 4.20 8.59
N HIS A 66 -10.45 5.32 7.88
CA HIS A 66 -10.37 5.34 6.43
C HIS A 66 -9.57 6.53 5.91
N VAL A 67 -9.12 6.40 4.67
CA VAL A 67 -8.43 7.46 3.94
C VAL A 67 -9.46 8.47 3.44
N SER A 68 -9.40 9.69 3.97
CA SER A 68 -10.35 10.78 3.66
C SER A 68 -9.93 11.64 2.47
N ALA A 69 -8.62 11.75 2.22
CA ALA A 69 -8.04 12.45 1.08
C ALA A 69 -6.67 11.84 0.75
N VAL A 70 -6.25 11.94 -0.51
CA VAL A 70 -4.94 11.54 -1.01
C VAL A 70 -4.37 12.71 -1.80
N LEU A 71 -3.10 13.02 -1.59
CA LEU A 71 -2.37 14.04 -2.33
C LEU A 71 -2.07 13.52 -3.74
N GLU A 72 -2.50 14.25 -4.77
CA GLU A 72 -2.21 13.93 -6.16
C GLU A 72 -0.70 13.95 -6.41
N ASN A 73 -0.21 12.93 -7.13
CA ASN A 73 1.21 12.63 -7.36
C ASN A 73 2.04 12.40 -6.08
N GLY A 74 1.39 12.27 -4.92
CA GLY A 74 2.04 12.01 -3.63
C GLY A 74 2.46 10.56 -3.43
N ALA A 75 3.24 10.31 -2.37
CA ALA A 75 3.78 8.98 -2.06
C ALA A 75 2.68 7.92 -1.90
N ALA A 76 1.59 8.24 -1.19
CA ALA A 76 0.46 7.33 -1.01
C ALA A 76 -0.25 6.97 -2.33
N GLU A 77 -0.45 7.94 -3.24
CA GLU A 77 -1.07 7.64 -4.53
C GLU A 77 -0.18 6.71 -5.36
N GLN A 78 1.13 6.98 -5.40
CA GLN A 78 2.11 6.13 -6.10
C GLN A 78 2.18 4.72 -5.51
N ALA A 79 2.00 4.58 -4.19
CA ALA A 79 1.90 3.30 -3.50
C ALA A 79 0.53 2.61 -3.70
N GLY A 80 -0.43 3.28 -4.34
CA GLY A 80 -1.73 2.72 -4.67
C GLY A 80 -2.80 2.91 -3.60
N ILE A 81 -2.63 3.83 -2.65
CA ILE A 81 -3.68 4.24 -1.70
C ILE A 81 -4.72 5.11 -2.43
N ARG A 82 -5.99 4.90 -2.12
CA ARG A 82 -7.14 5.58 -2.71
C ARG A 82 -8.05 6.14 -1.61
N LYS A 83 -8.72 7.25 -1.92
CA LYS A 83 -9.77 7.80 -1.04
C LYS A 83 -10.85 6.74 -0.80
N GLY A 84 -11.20 6.51 0.45
CA GLY A 84 -12.16 5.49 0.87
C GLY A 84 -11.55 4.15 1.28
N ASP A 85 -10.24 3.94 1.09
CA ASP A 85 -9.56 2.77 1.64
C ASP A 85 -9.77 2.70 3.16
N ARG A 86 -10.06 1.50 3.67
CA ARG A 86 -10.23 1.22 5.09
C ARG A 86 -8.94 0.61 5.63
N ILE A 87 -8.49 1.12 6.76
CA ILE A 87 -7.24 0.69 7.40
C ILE A 87 -7.56 -0.46 8.33
N LEU A 88 -7.05 -1.65 8.00
CA LEU A 88 -7.22 -2.86 8.79
C LEU A 88 -6.08 -3.05 9.80
N GLU A 89 -4.85 -2.79 9.36
CA GLU A 89 -3.60 -2.97 10.12
C GLU A 89 -2.61 -1.87 9.70
N VAL A 90 -1.74 -1.46 10.62
CA VAL A 90 -0.68 -0.43 10.42
C VAL A 90 0.62 -0.93 11.02
#